data_AF-A0AAX3SZA3-F1
#
_entry.id   AF-A0AAX3SZA3-F1
#
_cell.length_a   1.000
_cell.length_b   1.000
_cell.length_c   1.000
_cell.angle_alpha   90.00
_cell.angle_beta   90.00
_cell.angle_gamma   90.00
#
_symmetry.space_group_name_H-M   'P 1'
#
loop_
_entity.id
_entity.type
_entity.pdbx_description
1 polymer ?
#
loop_
_entity_poly.entity_id
_entity_poly.type
_entity_poly.pdbx_seq_one_letter_code
_entity_poly.pdbx_strand_id
1 'polypeptide(L)'
;MKENKLYSHIVYTLYNIFNDDNIKAQVIVNPDFKKLVIQQICNLLTLEKEFNANLNDNKFTLSFAQVLADITNESEIIEKVDSATFNMLDEEYVAFVQYIVSNFAVEKNYITRENIITSELIDATADFTDEKAIDNAREKLNKVNEDEAAESQFEVGQRRGPATGIGGIGVPMGGIGPGEFSNPNKFDMSQMMQQMANMPIHPRLDPRFYFYTLKPKYMPILKKIVAGFVILASALLVLLWFLNSYLNIHLETKVIIYTIPGTGLPLIIGGGADSALHNTNNNFSEVFSFGSRYKFLLMQSAGLQTFSGILSILPGIFLGYELLGKKRFKRDNYVVRFWPVVLSIVILLYSSLSLIQVLLPNVVEKYFNSRSVPNGGFLIQNDPQLAITGYLLLPDSDLAMTINSLVSEVYNSTTYQVLRIFTIISMIAGLIAGIMVIILAVLAPKTDRNKLIRANTEYQKALTAMMNGQKYEMDPTLFDDEFKDDNVFEKDDSNRSKDK
;
A
#
# COMPACT_ATOMS: atom_id res chain seq x y z
N MET A 1 -5.87 -32.21 18.65
CA MET A 1 -4.50 -31.92 19.12
C MET A 1 -4.58 -30.75 20.09
N LYS A 2 -3.86 -30.81 21.22
CA LYS A 2 -3.93 -29.79 22.29
C LYS A 2 -3.32 -28.45 21.84
N GLU A 3 -2.37 -28.55 20.94
CA GLU A 3 -1.62 -27.50 20.25
C GLU A 3 -2.55 -26.61 19.40
N ASN A 4 -3.45 -27.23 18.61
CA ASN A 4 -4.46 -26.48 17.83
C ASN A 4 -5.46 -25.76 18.73
N LYS A 5 -5.76 -26.32 19.91
CA LYS A 5 -6.67 -25.69 20.87
C LYS A 5 -6.05 -24.44 21.50
N LEU A 6 -4.79 -24.53 21.93
CA LEU A 6 -4.02 -23.39 22.43
C LEU A 6 -3.87 -22.32 21.34
N TYR A 7 -3.54 -22.72 20.11
CA TYR A 7 -3.47 -21.83 18.96
C TYR A 7 -4.79 -21.07 18.73
N SER A 8 -5.92 -21.79 18.75
CA SER A 8 -7.24 -21.18 18.59
C SER A 8 -7.54 -20.17 19.71
N HIS A 9 -7.22 -20.51 20.96
CA HIS A 9 -7.41 -19.62 22.10
C HIS A 9 -6.59 -18.32 22.00
N ILE A 10 -5.32 -18.41 21.58
CA ILE A 10 -4.47 -17.23 21.39
C ILE A 10 -5.02 -16.36 20.25
N VAL A 11 -5.45 -16.97 19.13
CA VAL A 11 -6.06 -16.26 18.00
C VAL A 11 -7.34 -15.53 18.41
N TYR A 12 -8.24 -16.18 19.16
CA TYR A 12 -9.46 -15.53 19.66
C TYR A 12 -9.14 -14.37 20.61
N THR A 13 -8.18 -14.56 21.50
CA THR A 13 -7.79 -13.54 22.48
C THR A 13 -7.19 -12.32 21.79
N LEU A 14 -6.27 -12.51 20.84
CA LEU A 14 -5.69 -11.40 20.07
C LEU A 14 -6.73 -10.67 19.23
N TYR A 15 -7.65 -11.40 18.60
CA TYR A 15 -8.75 -10.77 17.85
C TYR A 15 -9.63 -9.90 18.76
N ASN A 16 -10.01 -10.39 19.94
CA ASN A 16 -10.82 -9.61 20.88
C ASN A 16 -10.08 -8.37 21.42
N ILE A 17 -8.76 -8.44 21.59
CA ILE A 17 -7.91 -7.30 21.99
C ILE A 17 -7.91 -6.22 20.90
N PHE A 18 -7.69 -6.61 19.64
CA PHE A 18 -7.64 -5.65 18.54
C PHE A 18 -9.03 -5.22 18.08
N ASN A 19 -10.10 -5.95 18.37
CA ASN A 19 -11.45 -5.52 18.03
C ASN A 19 -12.04 -4.50 19.04
N ASP A 20 -11.52 -4.44 20.27
CA ASP A 20 -11.98 -3.50 21.30
C ASP A 20 -11.07 -2.27 21.37
N ASP A 21 -11.57 -1.10 20.96
CA ASP A 21 -10.80 0.16 20.95
C ASP A 21 -10.23 0.55 22.32
N ASN A 22 -10.85 0.15 23.44
CA ASN A 22 -10.33 0.46 24.77
C ASN A 22 -9.10 -0.37 25.13
N ILE A 23 -9.10 -1.66 24.78
CA ILE A 23 -7.98 -2.56 25.04
C ILE A 23 -6.87 -2.31 24.00
N LYS A 24 -7.27 -2.08 22.74
CA LYS A 24 -6.39 -1.63 21.65
C LYS A 24 -5.62 -0.36 22.02
N ALA A 25 -6.29 0.63 22.63
CA ALA A 25 -5.63 1.84 23.14
C ALA A 25 -4.54 1.52 24.18
N GLN A 26 -4.77 0.53 25.04
CA GLN A 26 -3.78 0.10 26.05
C GLN A 26 -2.55 -0.54 25.39
N VAL A 27 -2.69 -1.20 24.24
CA VAL A 27 -1.54 -1.73 23.48
C VAL A 27 -0.65 -0.59 22.96
N ILE A 28 -1.23 0.55 22.61
CA ILE A 28 -0.48 1.74 22.15
C ILE A 28 0.23 2.43 23.32
N VAL A 29 -0.48 2.57 24.45
CA VAL A 29 -0.05 3.44 25.55
C VAL A 29 0.80 2.71 26.59
N ASN A 30 0.54 1.43 26.86
CA ASN A 30 1.25 0.65 27.87
C ASN A 30 2.35 -0.22 27.23
N PRO A 31 3.64 0.11 27.42
CA PRO A 31 4.75 -0.61 26.79
C PRO A 31 4.91 -2.05 27.31
N ASP A 32 4.52 -2.33 28.55
CA ASP A 32 4.62 -3.67 29.13
C ASP A 32 3.51 -4.57 28.59
N PHE A 33 2.30 -4.03 28.42
CA PHE A 33 1.23 -4.75 27.76
C PHE A 33 1.54 -4.98 26.27
N LYS A 34 2.14 -4.02 25.58
CA LYS A 34 2.62 -4.18 24.20
C LYS A 34 3.60 -5.35 24.07
N LYS A 35 4.58 -5.48 24.98
CA LYS A 35 5.54 -6.61 24.98
C LYS A 35 4.83 -7.96 25.15
N LEU A 36 3.84 -8.03 26.04
CA LEU A 36 3.05 -9.25 26.23
C LEU A 36 2.26 -9.63 24.98
N VAL A 37 1.68 -8.66 24.26
CA VAL A 37 1.01 -8.89 22.98
C VAL A 37 1.98 -9.40 21.91
N ILE A 38 3.18 -8.81 21.81
CA ILE A 38 4.24 -9.28 20.90
C ILE A 38 4.63 -10.72 21.22
N GLN A 39 4.80 -11.05 22.50
CA GLN A 39 5.14 -12.40 22.95
C GLN A 39 4.06 -13.42 22.52
N GLN A 40 2.77 -13.07 22.61
CA GLN A 40 1.71 -13.96 22.13
C GLN A 40 1.72 -14.17 20.61
N ILE A 41 2.09 -13.14 19.83
CA ILE A 41 2.26 -13.27 18.37
C ILE A 41 3.47 -14.17 18.04
N CYS A 42 4.56 -14.07 18.80
CA CYS A 42 5.71 -14.98 18.70
C CYS A 42 5.34 -16.43 19.10
N ASN A 43 4.46 -16.59 20.09
CA ASN A 43 3.94 -17.89 20.49
C ASN A 43 3.06 -18.52 19.39
N LEU A 44 2.24 -17.73 18.69
CA LEU A 44 1.54 -18.19 17.48
C LEU A 44 2.53 -18.67 16.41
N LEU A 45 3.59 -17.89 16.13
CA LEU A 45 4.59 -18.26 15.12
C LEU A 45 5.27 -19.59 15.46
N THR A 46 5.54 -19.80 16.74
CA THR A 46 6.17 -21.02 17.26
C THR A 46 5.22 -22.22 17.13
N LEU A 47 3.95 -22.06 17.48
CA LEU A 47 2.91 -23.09 17.27
C LEU A 47 2.73 -23.44 15.79
N GLU A 48 2.80 -22.47 14.88
CA GLU A 48 2.66 -22.68 13.43
C GLU A 48 3.86 -23.40 12.78
N LYS A 49 5.06 -23.22 13.32
CA LYS A 49 6.32 -23.74 12.75
C LYS A 49 6.78 -25.04 13.40
N GLU A 50 6.68 -25.15 14.71
CA GLU A 50 7.22 -26.30 15.46
C GLU A 50 6.14 -27.35 15.76
N PHE A 51 4.89 -26.94 15.90
CA PHE A 51 3.76 -27.82 16.25
C PHE A 51 2.76 -28.03 15.11
N ASN A 52 3.00 -27.42 13.93
CA ASN A 52 2.08 -27.41 12.77
C ASN A 52 0.64 -27.03 13.13
N ALA A 53 0.47 -26.17 14.14
CA ALA A 53 -0.85 -25.74 14.58
C ALA A 53 -1.46 -24.77 13.57
N ASN A 54 -2.78 -24.87 13.41
CA ASN A 54 -3.58 -24.01 12.55
C ASN A 54 -5.00 -23.87 13.13
N LEU A 55 -5.73 -22.88 12.62
CA LEU A 55 -7.16 -22.70 12.87
C LEU A 55 -7.88 -22.81 11.53
N ASN A 56 -8.66 -23.87 11.34
CA ASN A 56 -9.38 -24.15 10.09
C ASN A 56 -8.47 -24.10 8.85
N ASP A 57 -7.29 -24.73 8.93
CA ASP A 57 -6.24 -24.76 7.91
C ASP A 57 -5.60 -23.40 7.56
N ASN A 58 -5.91 -22.35 8.31
CA ASN A 58 -5.34 -21.02 8.14
C ASN A 58 -4.34 -20.67 9.24
N LYS A 59 -3.36 -19.84 8.88
CA LYS A 59 -2.30 -19.29 9.74
C LYS A 59 -2.46 -17.78 9.85
N PHE A 60 -2.39 -17.25 11.07
CA PHE A 60 -2.79 -15.89 11.40
C PHE A 60 -1.68 -15.02 12.02
N THR A 61 -0.48 -15.57 12.27
CA THR A 61 0.64 -14.78 12.81
C THR A 61 0.93 -13.52 11.98
N LEU A 62 0.93 -13.64 10.65
CA LEU A 62 1.28 -12.52 9.77
C LEU A 62 0.22 -11.41 9.80
N SER A 63 -1.07 -11.76 9.84
CA SER A 63 -2.17 -10.79 9.96
C SER A 63 -2.09 -10.02 11.29
N PHE A 64 -1.85 -10.71 12.42
CA PHE A 64 -1.72 -10.03 13.71
C PHE A 64 -0.45 -9.16 13.82
N ALA A 65 0.65 -9.58 13.19
CA ALA A 65 1.87 -8.76 13.15
C ALA A 65 1.67 -7.47 12.33
N GLN A 66 0.90 -7.53 11.24
CA GLN A 66 0.53 -6.37 10.44
C GLN A 66 -0.36 -5.40 11.22
N VAL A 67 -1.44 -5.91 11.83
CA VAL A 67 -2.34 -5.11 12.67
C VAL A 67 -1.58 -4.42 13.82
N LEU A 68 -0.67 -5.12 14.50
CA LEU A 68 0.15 -4.52 15.55
C LEU A 68 1.03 -3.39 14.99
N ALA A 69 1.66 -3.59 13.85
CA ALA A 69 2.52 -2.59 13.22
C ALA A 69 1.73 -1.36 12.76
N ASP A 70 0.52 -1.55 12.24
CA ASP A 70 -0.36 -0.47 11.78
C ASP A 70 -0.90 0.36 12.96
N ILE A 71 -1.30 -0.29 14.05
CA ILE A 71 -1.84 0.39 15.24
C ILE A 71 -0.74 1.12 16.03
N THR A 72 0.48 0.56 16.08
CA THR A 72 1.58 1.16 16.86
C THR A 72 2.52 2.04 16.04
N ASN A 73 2.38 2.06 14.70
CA ASN A 73 3.33 2.68 13.76
C ASN A 73 4.79 2.18 13.90
N GLU A 74 4.99 1.01 14.52
CA GLU A 74 6.30 0.42 14.81
C GLU A 74 6.39 -1.01 14.28
N SER A 75 7.41 -1.29 13.46
CA SER A 75 7.66 -2.65 12.98
C SER A 75 8.50 -3.43 13.99
N GLU A 76 7.86 -4.35 14.72
CA GLU A 76 8.54 -5.20 15.71
C GLU A 76 9.06 -6.49 15.06
N ILE A 77 10.16 -7.03 15.60
CA ILE A 77 10.75 -8.27 15.13
C ILE A 77 9.97 -9.45 15.74
N ILE A 78 9.15 -10.12 14.93
CA ILE A 78 8.47 -11.36 15.31
C ILE A 78 9.39 -12.55 15.02
N GLU A 79 10.02 -13.07 16.06
CA GLU A 79 10.87 -14.25 16.00
C GLU A 79 10.20 -15.45 16.69
N LYS A 80 10.58 -16.66 16.26
CA LYS A 80 10.14 -17.88 16.93
C LYS A 80 10.84 -17.98 18.29
N VAL A 81 10.18 -18.58 19.28
CA VAL A 81 10.79 -18.83 20.59
C VAL A 81 11.57 -20.15 20.49
N ASP A 82 12.90 -20.06 20.52
CA ASP A 82 13.76 -21.23 20.40
C ASP A 82 13.60 -22.17 21.61
N SER A 83 13.39 -23.46 21.35
CA SER A 83 13.25 -24.53 22.37
C SER A 83 12.01 -24.41 23.28
N ALA A 84 10.94 -23.76 22.83
CA ALA A 84 9.70 -23.66 23.60
C ALA A 84 9.01 -25.03 23.73
N THR A 85 8.63 -25.40 24.95
CA THR A 85 7.77 -26.56 25.19
C THR A 85 6.30 -26.15 25.19
N PHE A 86 5.41 -27.06 24.80
CA PHE A 86 3.96 -26.79 24.82
C PHE A 86 3.47 -26.29 26.20
N ASN A 87 3.98 -26.85 27.30
CA ASN A 87 3.60 -26.44 28.65
C ASN A 87 4.00 -24.99 28.96
N MET A 88 5.17 -24.55 28.49
CA MET A 88 5.62 -23.17 28.64
C MET A 88 4.70 -22.20 27.88
N LEU A 89 4.30 -22.55 26.66
CA LEU A 89 3.37 -21.74 25.86
C LEU A 89 1.97 -21.64 26.48
N ASP A 90 1.48 -22.72 27.09
CA ASP A 90 0.18 -22.75 27.78
C ASP A 90 0.21 -21.92 29.07
N GLU A 91 1.27 -22.03 29.87
CA GLU A 91 1.47 -21.22 31.09
C GLU A 91 1.58 -19.71 30.77
N GLU A 92 2.32 -19.35 29.72
CA GLU A 92 2.44 -17.97 29.25
C GLU A 92 1.09 -17.40 28.78
N TYR A 93 0.29 -18.20 28.08
CA TYR A 93 -1.05 -17.79 27.67
C TYR A 93 -1.98 -17.55 28.87
N VAL A 94 -1.93 -18.43 29.88
CA VAL A 94 -2.72 -18.25 31.11
C VAL A 94 -2.32 -16.98 31.86
N ALA A 95 -1.02 -16.72 32.00
CA ALA A 95 -0.50 -15.51 32.62
C ALA A 95 -0.93 -14.24 31.85
N PHE A 96 -0.93 -14.31 30.52
CA PHE A 96 -1.38 -13.22 29.66
C PHE A 96 -2.86 -12.87 29.86
N VAL A 97 -3.74 -13.87 29.87
CA VAL A 97 -5.17 -13.65 30.12
C VAL A 97 -5.41 -13.10 31.53
N GLN A 98 -4.68 -13.61 32.53
CA GLN A 98 -4.78 -13.12 33.90
C GLN A 98 -4.33 -11.65 34.03
N TYR A 99 -3.27 -11.25 33.32
CA TYR A 99 -2.81 -9.86 33.27
C TYR A 99 -3.92 -8.93 32.75
N ILE A 100 -4.62 -9.31 31.68
CA ILE A 100 -5.69 -8.49 31.09
C ILE A 100 -6.86 -8.32 32.06
N VAL A 101 -7.29 -9.41 32.68
CA VAL A 101 -8.43 -9.41 33.61
C VAL A 101 -8.13 -8.56 34.85
N SER A 102 -6.92 -8.67 35.41
CA SER A 102 -6.52 -7.94 36.60
C SER A 102 -6.31 -6.45 36.35
N ASN A 103 -5.71 -6.07 35.21
CA ASN A 103 -5.30 -4.68 34.98
C ASN A 103 -6.33 -3.83 34.22
N PHE A 104 -7.23 -4.45 33.45
CA PHE A 104 -8.18 -3.72 32.60
C PHE A 104 -9.64 -3.90 33.00
N ALA A 105 -9.93 -4.62 34.09
CA ALA A 105 -11.28 -4.90 34.60
C ALA A 105 -12.22 -5.48 33.53
N VAL A 106 -11.67 -6.29 32.62
CA VAL A 106 -12.42 -6.95 31.54
C VAL A 106 -12.79 -8.36 31.99
N GLU A 107 -14.01 -8.80 31.69
CA GLU A 107 -14.43 -10.17 32.00
C GLU A 107 -13.62 -11.19 31.20
N LYS A 108 -13.14 -12.24 31.87
CA LYS A 108 -12.38 -13.33 31.22
C LYS A 108 -13.14 -13.95 30.03
N ASN A 109 -14.47 -14.07 30.15
CA ASN A 109 -15.32 -14.63 29.09
C ASN A 109 -15.43 -13.72 27.86
N TYR A 110 -15.25 -12.41 28.04
CA TYR A 110 -15.24 -11.45 26.94
C TYR A 110 -13.96 -11.59 26.12
N ILE A 111 -12.79 -11.63 26.78
CA ILE A 111 -11.51 -11.70 26.07
C ILE A 111 -11.25 -13.07 25.43
N THR A 112 -11.79 -14.15 26.00
CA THR A 112 -11.61 -15.52 25.50
C THR A 112 -12.74 -16.01 24.61
N ARG A 113 -13.66 -15.14 24.21
CA ARG A 113 -14.82 -15.50 23.38
C ARG A 113 -14.37 -16.06 22.03
N GLU A 114 -14.91 -17.22 21.67
CA GLU A 114 -14.69 -17.83 20.35
C GLU A 114 -15.36 -17.00 19.25
N ASN A 115 -14.64 -16.76 18.16
CA ASN A 115 -15.11 -15.95 17.03
C ASN A 115 -14.87 -16.68 15.70
N ILE A 116 -15.67 -16.35 14.69
CA ILE A 116 -15.39 -16.76 13.32
C ILE A 116 -14.38 -15.76 12.76
N ILE A 117 -13.12 -16.20 12.58
CA ILE A 117 -12.01 -15.33 12.20
C ILE A 117 -11.54 -15.64 10.79
N THR A 118 -11.38 -14.58 9.99
CA THR A 118 -10.71 -14.57 8.68
C THR A 118 -9.62 -13.51 8.69
N SER A 119 -8.64 -13.59 7.80
CA SER A 119 -7.58 -12.58 7.69
C SER A 119 -8.15 -11.19 7.39
N GLU A 120 -9.19 -11.09 6.56
CA GLU A 120 -9.88 -9.84 6.25
C GLU A 120 -10.53 -9.20 7.49
N LEU A 121 -11.09 -10.01 8.40
CA LEU A 121 -11.66 -9.52 9.66
C LEU A 121 -10.59 -9.05 10.64
N ILE A 122 -9.40 -9.67 10.63
CA ILE A 122 -8.26 -9.22 11.45
C ILE A 122 -7.74 -7.89 10.91
N ASP A 123 -7.53 -7.77 9.60
CA ASP A 123 -6.99 -6.54 8.99
C ASP A 123 -7.92 -5.34 9.23
N ALA A 124 -9.24 -5.55 9.22
CA ALA A 124 -10.23 -4.52 9.56
C ALA A 124 -10.15 -4.00 11.01
N THR A 125 -9.48 -4.73 11.91
CA THR A 125 -9.26 -4.26 13.30
C THR A 125 -8.13 -3.23 13.44
N ALA A 126 -7.33 -3.03 12.39
CA ALA A 126 -6.29 -2.00 12.37
C ALA A 126 -6.87 -0.58 12.36
N ASP A 127 -8.09 -0.41 11.84
CA ASP A 127 -8.79 0.87 11.84
C ASP A 127 -9.14 1.26 13.29
N PHE A 128 -8.72 2.46 13.70
CA PHE A 128 -8.97 3.01 15.03
C PHE A 128 -10.20 3.93 14.96
N THR A 129 -11.30 3.56 15.61
CA THR A 129 -12.56 4.28 15.47
C THR A 129 -12.81 5.39 16.50
N ASP A 130 -12.11 5.39 17.66
CA ASP A 130 -12.32 6.39 18.72
C ASP A 130 -11.03 6.95 19.34
N GLU A 131 -10.61 8.14 18.90
CA GLU A 131 -9.43 8.86 19.41
C GLU A 131 -9.52 9.17 20.94
N LYS A 132 -10.75 9.25 21.50
CA LYS A 132 -10.95 9.47 22.95
C LYS A 132 -10.55 8.27 23.81
N ALA A 133 -10.50 7.07 23.23
CA ALA A 133 -10.06 5.87 23.93
C ALA A 133 -8.56 5.95 24.30
N ILE A 134 -7.75 6.61 23.48
CA ILE A 134 -6.31 6.81 23.72
C ILE A 134 -6.08 7.78 24.88
N ASP A 135 -6.85 8.89 24.92
CA ASP A 135 -6.76 9.85 26.02
C ASP A 135 -7.22 9.25 27.35
N ASN A 136 -8.33 8.49 27.34
CA ASN A 136 -8.79 7.75 28.52
C ASN A 136 -7.78 6.68 28.97
N ALA A 137 -7.09 6.03 28.04
CA ALA A 137 -6.04 5.06 28.38
C ALA A 137 -4.83 5.72 29.03
N ARG A 138 -4.42 6.91 28.56
CA ARG A 138 -3.37 7.72 29.17
C ARG A 138 -3.75 8.20 30.58
N GLU A 139 -4.98 8.65 30.77
CA GLU A 139 -5.47 9.04 32.10
C GLU A 139 -5.51 7.86 33.08
N LYS A 140 -5.92 6.67 32.64
CA LYS A 140 -5.91 5.46 33.48
C LYS A 140 -4.48 5.03 33.85
N LEU A 141 -3.55 5.07 32.91
CA LEU A 141 -2.14 4.75 33.18
C LEU A 141 -1.53 5.73 34.18
N ASN A 142 -1.85 7.03 34.05
CA ASN A 142 -1.36 8.05 34.98
C ASN A 142 -1.96 7.89 36.38
N LYS A 143 -3.25 7.54 36.51
CA LYS A 143 -3.89 7.27 37.81
C LYS A 143 -3.32 6.04 38.51
N VAL A 144 -3.05 4.95 37.79
CA VAL A 144 -2.41 3.75 38.36
C VAL A 144 -1.00 4.08 38.89
N ASN A 145 -0.23 4.89 38.15
CA ASN A 145 1.09 5.34 38.59
C ASN A 145 1.03 6.31 39.80
N GLU A 146 -0.04 7.10 39.94
CA GLU A 146 -0.28 7.98 41.10
C GLU A 146 -0.77 7.19 42.33
N ASP A 147 -1.62 6.19 42.14
CA ASP A 147 -2.14 5.32 43.21
C ASP A 147 -1.06 4.35 43.73
N GLU A 148 -0.18 3.79 42.89
CA GLU A 148 0.99 3.01 43.32
C GLU A 148 2.04 3.86 44.08
N ALA A 149 2.12 5.16 43.76
CA ALA A 149 2.93 6.12 44.51
C ALA A 149 2.30 6.51 45.87
N ALA A 150 0.98 6.34 46.02
CA ALA A 150 0.25 6.61 47.26
C ALA A 150 0.15 5.36 48.18
N GLU A 151 0.01 4.16 47.61
CA GLU A 151 -0.09 2.89 48.38
C GLU A 151 1.25 2.38 48.91
N SER A 152 2.38 2.83 48.35
CA SER A 152 3.72 2.49 48.86
C SER A 152 4.06 3.12 50.24
N GLN A 153 3.13 3.85 50.87
CA GLN A 153 3.24 4.31 52.26
C GLN A 153 2.47 3.47 53.31
N PHE A 154 1.69 2.46 52.92
CA PHE A 154 0.98 1.62 53.90
C PHE A 154 1.00 0.14 53.48
N GLU A 155 2.00 -0.60 53.96
CA GLU A 155 1.81 -1.84 54.72
C GLU A 155 3.15 -2.53 55.02
N VAL A 156 3.57 -2.41 56.28
CA VAL A 156 4.61 -3.22 56.90
C VAL A 156 3.92 -4.35 57.65
N GLY A 157 4.05 -5.61 57.21
CA GLY A 157 3.53 -6.71 58.04
C GLY A 157 3.56 -8.14 57.47
N GLN A 158 4.57 -8.90 57.91
CA GLN A 158 4.51 -10.35 58.25
C GLN A 158 4.53 -11.48 57.18
N ARG A 159 5.73 -12.09 57.12
CA ARG A 159 6.10 -13.50 57.46
C ARG A 159 5.75 -14.69 56.51
N ARG A 160 6.87 -15.30 56.07
CA ARG A 160 7.33 -16.73 56.19
C ARG A 160 6.80 -17.81 55.21
N GLY A 161 7.62 -18.08 54.18
CA GLY A 161 8.28 -19.35 53.75
C GLY A 161 7.49 -20.68 53.62
N PRO A 162 8.10 -21.80 53.11
CA PRO A 162 9.48 -21.98 52.63
C PRO A 162 9.61 -22.61 51.23
N ALA A 163 10.87 -22.68 50.79
CA ALA A 163 11.37 -23.15 49.51
C ALA A 163 11.48 -24.68 49.38
N THR A 164 11.56 -25.16 48.13
CA THR A 164 12.34 -26.36 47.75
C THR A 164 12.92 -26.15 46.36
N GLY A 165 14.25 -26.00 46.30
CA GLY A 165 15.03 -26.06 45.07
C GLY A 165 15.64 -27.45 44.85
N ILE A 166 16.77 -27.45 44.13
CA ILE A 166 17.67 -28.55 43.72
C ILE A 166 17.33 -29.05 42.31
N GLY A 167 18.22 -29.04 41.32
CA GLY A 167 19.64 -28.69 41.20
C GLY A 167 20.05 -29.01 39.74
N GLY A 168 20.80 -28.14 39.05
CA GLY A 168 22.26 -28.24 38.89
C GLY A 168 22.67 -29.40 37.95
N ILE A 169 23.49 -29.23 36.91
CA ILE A 169 24.87 -28.72 36.94
C ILE A 169 25.38 -28.43 35.50
N GLY A 170 26.16 -27.35 35.33
CA GLY A 170 27.24 -27.24 34.32
C GLY A 170 27.66 -25.81 33.96
N VAL A 171 28.63 -25.25 34.70
CA VAL A 171 29.33 -23.93 34.60
C VAL A 171 30.84 -24.28 34.35
N PRO A 172 31.83 -23.43 33.91
CA PRO A 172 31.95 -21.99 34.19
C PRO A 172 32.71 -21.04 33.23
N MET A 173 32.39 -19.73 33.33
CA MET A 173 33.26 -18.53 33.25
C MET A 173 32.44 -17.35 32.69
N GLY A 174 32.27 -16.19 33.32
CA GLY A 174 32.62 -15.73 34.66
C GLY A 174 31.99 -14.35 34.86
N GLY A 175 31.44 -14.09 36.06
CA GLY A 175 31.44 -12.74 36.61
C GLY A 175 30.15 -12.05 37.02
N ILE A 176 28.98 -12.67 37.11
CA ILE A 176 27.87 -12.21 37.98
C ILE A 176 27.17 -13.45 38.54
N GLY A 177 27.06 -13.55 39.87
CA GLY A 177 26.50 -14.72 40.55
C GLY A 177 24.97 -14.82 40.34
N PRO A 178 24.37 -16.02 40.30
CA PRO A 178 22.92 -16.20 40.10
C PRO A 178 22.06 -15.76 41.31
N GLY A 179 22.65 -15.08 42.30
CA GLY A 179 22.00 -14.70 43.56
C GLY A 179 21.68 -13.21 43.71
N GLU A 180 22.02 -12.37 42.74
CA GLU A 180 21.82 -10.91 42.85
C GLU A 180 20.60 -10.36 42.10
N PHE A 181 19.89 -11.21 41.34
CA PHE A 181 18.66 -10.82 40.62
C PHE A 181 17.37 -10.98 41.45
N SER A 182 17.44 -11.47 42.68
CA SER A 182 16.26 -11.84 43.48
C SER A 182 15.86 -10.82 44.54
N ASN A 183 16.38 -9.59 44.48
CA ASN A 183 16.04 -8.52 45.43
C ASN A 183 15.51 -7.27 44.69
N PRO A 184 14.18 -7.06 44.63
CA PRO A 184 13.57 -5.91 43.94
C PRO A 184 13.98 -4.54 44.52
N ASN A 185 14.43 -4.50 45.79
CA ASN A 185 14.73 -3.26 46.51
C ASN A 185 16.16 -2.72 46.32
N LYS A 186 16.91 -3.20 45.32
CA LYS A 186 18.26 -2.68 45.00
C LYS A 186 18.42 -2.24 43.54
N PHE A 187 17.34 -2.26 42.76
CA PHE A 187 17.39 -1.83 41.37
C PHE A 187 17.14 -0.32 41.29
N ASP A 188 18.23 0.44 41.21
CA ASP A 188 18.18 1.89 41.07
C ASP A 188 17.70 2.27 39.66
N MET A 189 16.40 2.53 39.53
CA MET A 189 15.73 2.93 38.28
C MET A 189 16.37 4.19 37.65
N SER A 190 17.03 5.03 38.46
CA SER A 190 17.74 6.22 37.99
C SER A 190 19.05 5.87 37.25
N GLN A 191 19.75 4.80 37.65
CA GLN A 191 20.90 4.27 36.92
C GLN A 191 20.51 3.57 35.62
N MET A 192 19.36 2.87 35.60
CA MET A 192 18.87 2.25 34.36
C MET A 192 18.43 3.30 33.33
N MET A 193 17.74 4.36 33.76
CA MET A 193 17.42 5.50 32.87
C MET A 193 18.67 6.23 32.37
N GLN A 194 19.70 6.43 33.21
CA GLN A 194 20.98 7.00 32.77
C GLN A 194 21.76 6.07 31.83
N GLN A 195 21.66 4.75 31.98
CA GLN A 195 22.22 3.80 31.03
C GLN A 195 21.47 3.79 29.70
N MET A 196 20.13 3.90 29.69
CA MET A 196 19.36 4.04 28.44
C MET A 196 19.60 5.37 27.74
N ALA A 197 19.73 6.48 28.49
CA ALA A 197 20.03 7.80 27.92
C ALA A 197 21.43 7.88 27.28
N ASN A 198 22.36 7.03 27.72
CA ASN A 198 23.72 6.96 27.19
C ASN A 198 23.92 5.81 26.19
N MET A 199 22.87 5.07 25.81
CA MET A 199 23.01 3.99 24.83
C MET A 199 23.46 4.55 23.49
N PRO A 200 24.42 3.88 22.81
CA PRO A 200 24.79 4.28 21.46
C PRO A 200 23.55 4.26 20.56
N ILE A 201 23.41 5.30 19.73
CA ILE A 201 22.33 5.37 18.75
C ILE A 201 22.61 4.33 17.66
N HIS A 202 21.59 3.57 17.27
CA HIS A 202 21.74 2.58 16.20
C HIS A 202 22.22 3.28 14.91
N PRO A 203 23.27 2.79 14.21
CA PRO A 203 23.87 3.49 13.06
C PRO A 203 22.87 3.91 11.97
N ARG A 204 21.80 3.14 11.77
CA ARG A 204 20.72 3.46 10.81
C ARG A 204 19.95 4.76 11.12
N LEU A 205 19.87 5.12 12.40
CA LEU A 205 19.21 6.35 12.84
C LEU A 205 20.13 7.58 12.70
N ASP A 206 21.45 7.36 12.60
CA ASP A 206 22.42 8.43 12.35
C ASP A 206 22.31 8.89 10.88
N PRO A 207 22.11 10.20 10.61
CA PRO A 207 22.10 10.77 9.26
C PRO A 207 23.39 10.50 8.46
N ARG A 208 24.52 10.31 9.15
CA ARG A 208 25.84 10.09 8.54
C ARG A 208 26.04 8.69 8.00
N PHE A 209 25.22 7.74 8.40
CA PHE A 209 25.33 6.37 7.92
C PHE A 209 24.76 6.23 6.50
N TYR A 210 25.61 5.90 5.53
CA TYR A 210 25.21 5.68 4.14
C TYR A 210 25.27 4.19 3.77
N PHE A 211 24.11 3.55 3.80
CA PHE A 211 23.99 2.09 3.62
C PHE A 211 23.92 1.61 2.17
N TYR A 212 24.26 2.46 1.19
CA TYR A 212 24.27 2.09 -0.22
C TYR A 212 25.70 1.86 -0.75
N THR A 213 25.79 1.08 -1.82
CA THR A 213 27.07 0.67 -2.40
C THR A 213 27.80 1.82 -3.09
N LEU A 214 27.06 2.74 -3.71
CA LEU A 214 27.60 3.82 -4.55
C LEU A 214 26.88 5.13 -4.27
N LYS A 215 27.62 6.25 -4.40
CA LYS A 215 27.12 7.63 -4.27
C LYS A 215 27.36 8.40 -5.58
N PRO A 216 26.55 8.17 -6.64
CA PRO A 216 26.74 8.86 -7.91
C PRO A 216 26.40 10.35 -7.80
N LYS A 217 27.40 11.23 -7.98
CA LYS A 217 27.24 12.70 -7.87
C LYS A 217 26.20 13.28 -8.84
N TYR A 218 25.98 12.63 -9.98
CA TYR A 218 25.01 13.06 -11.00
C TYR A 218 23.56 12.69 -10.67
N MET A 219 23.31 11.85 -9.67
CA MET A 219 21.98 11.33 -9.35
C MET A 219 20.93 12.42 -9.07
N PRO A 220 21.21 13.47 -8.28
CA PRO A 220 20.22 14.52 -8.02
C PRO A 220 19.78 15.27 -9.28
N ILE A 221 20.70 15.46 -10.24
CA ILE A 221 20.41 16.11 -11.53
C ILE A 221 19.58 15.16 -12.41
N LEU A 222 20.00 13.90 -12.49
CA LEU A 222 19.28 12.87 -13.25
C LEU A 222 17.82 12.74 -12.78
N LYS A 223 17.58 12.74 -11.46
CA LYS A 223 16.23 12.72 -10.89
C LYS A 223 15.35 13.88 -11.37
N LYS A 224 15.90 15.10 -11.41
CA LYS A 224 15.16 16.28 -11.90
C LYS A 224 14.81 16.17 -13.37
N ILE A 225 15.74 15.68 -14.19
CA ILE A 225 15.52 15.45 -15.63
C ILE A 225 14.42 14.41 -15.81
N VAL A 226 14.54 13.25 -15.15
CA VAL A 226 13.54 12.16 -15.24
C VAL A 226 12.17 12.63 -14.76
N ALA A 227 12.10 13.35 -13.64
CA ALA A 227 10.85 13.91 -13.14
C ALA A 227 10.20 14.87 -14.15
N GLY A 228 10.99 15.73 -14.79
CA GLY A 228 10.49 16.64 -15.83
C GLY A 228 9.87 15.88 -17.01
N PHE A 229 10.53 14.84 -17.51
CA PHE A 229 9.98 14.00 -18.58
C PHE A 229 8.71 13.24 -18.17
N VAL A 230 8.67 12.68 -16.95
CA VAL A 230 7.51 11.94 -16.44
C VAL A 230 6.30 12.86 -16.24
N ILE A 231 6.51 14.05 -15.69
CA ILE A 231 5.45 15.06 -15.51
C ILE A 231 4.92 15.50 -16.87
N LEU A 232 5.81 15.78 -17.83
CA LEU A 232 5.41 16.16 -19.19
C LEU A 232 4.63 15.05 -19.89
N ALA A 233 5.07 13.80 -19.80
CA ALA A 233 4.34 12.66 -20.36
C ALA A 233 2.95 12.48 -19.73
N SER A 234 2.86 12.59 -18.39
CA SER A 234 1.59 12.49 -17.67
C SER A 234 0.63 13.62 -18.08
N ALA A 235 1.13 14.85 -18.19
CA ALA A 235 0.34 16.00 -18.65
C ALA A 235 -0.17 15.83 -20.08
N LEU A 236 0.65 15.30 -21.00
CA LEU A 236 0.24 15.00 -22.36
C LEU A 236 -0.85 13.92 -22.42
N LEU A 237 -0.75 12.87 -21.61
CA LEU A 237 -1.79 11.84 -21.52
C LEU A 237 -3.12 12.39 -20.99
N VAL A 238 -3.08 13.29 -20.00
CA VAL A 238 -4.27 13.99 -19.50
C VAL A 238 -4.87 14.88 -20.57
N LEU A 239 -4.04 15.65 -21.28
CA LEU A 239 -4.47 16.48 -22.38
C LEU A 239 -5.13 15.63 -23.47
N LEU A 240 -4.53 14.49 -23.83
CA LEU A 240 -5.12 13.55 -24.80
C LEU A 240 -6.46 13.01 -24.34
N TRP A 241 -6.59 12.65 -23.05
CA TRP A 241 -7.87 12.21 -22.46
C TRP A 241 -8.93 13.32 -22.53
N PHE A 242 -8.55 14.57 -22.24
CA PHE A 242 -9.45 15.72 -22.34
C PHE A 242 -9.87 15.96 -23.79
N LEU A 243 -8.92 16.00 -24.73
CA LEU A 243 -9.20 16.16 -26.16
C LEU A 243 -10.18 15.08 -26.65
N ASN A 244 -9.97 13.82 -26.26
CA ASN A 244 -10.85 12.70 -26.61
C ASN A 244 -12.27 12.84 -26.01
N SER A 245 -12.36 13.28 -24.76
CA SER A 245 -13.65 13.38 -24.04
C SER A 245 -14.54 14.53 -24.51
N TYR A 246 -13.94 15.62 -24.99
CA TYR A 246 -14.64 16.87 -25.27
C TYR A 246 -14.66 17.26 -26.76
N LEU A 247 -13.75 16.74 -27.59
CA LEU A 247 -13.81 17.00 -29.03
C LEU A 247 -14.83 16.09 -29.71
N ASN A 248 -15.74 16.71 -30.44
CA ASN A 248 -16.72 16.00 -31.27
C ASN A 248 -16.25 16.01 -32.72
N ILE A 249 -16.43 14.88 -33.40
CA ILE A 249 -16.31 14.77 -34.85
C ILE A 249 -17.69 15.01 -35.45
N HIS A 250 -17.78 15.93 -36.40
CA HIS A 250 -19.00 16.15 -37.15
C HIS A 250 -19.07 15.16 -38.31
N LEU A 251 -20.18 14.45 -38.39
CA LEU A 251 -20.47 13.52 -39.48
C LEU A 251 -21.66 14.05 -40.27
N GLU A 252 -21.50 14.09 -41.59
CA GLU A 252 -22.52 14.56 -42.53
C GLU A 252 -23.22 13.39 -43.22
N THR A 253 -22.59 12.22 -43.24
CA THR A 253 -23.18 11.00 -43.78
C THR A 253 -24.50 10.68 -43.07
N LYS A 254 -25.54 10.61 -43.89
CA LYS A 254 -26.89 10.23 -43.52
C LYS A 254 -27.02 8.72 -43.49
N VAL A 255 -27.55 8.19 -42.40
CA VAL A 255 -27.64 6.74 -42.17
C VAL A 255 -29.06 6.35 -41.76
N ILE A 256 -29.39 5.08 -41.99
CA ILE A 256 -30.59 4.46 -41.41
C ILE A 256 -30.14 3.67 -40.18
N ILE A 257 -30.73 3.97 -39.02
CA ILE A 257 -30.44 3.30 -37.75
C ILE A 257 -31.71 2.61 -37.23
N TYR A 258 -31.54 1.40 -36.71
CA TYR A 258 -32.51 0.74 -35.85
C TYR A 258 -32.06 0.90 -34.39
N THR A 259 -32.93 1.45 -33.54
CA THR A 259 -32.65 1.54 -32.10
C THR A 259 -33.16 0.28 -31.43
N ILE A 260 -32.26 -0.50 -30.83
CA ILE A 260 -32.65 -1.75 -30.15
C ILE A 260 -33.52 -1.41 -28.93
N PRO A 261 -34.78 -1.89 -28.86
CA PRO A 261 -35.67 -1.67 -27.72
C PRO A 261 -35.06 -2.19 -26.42
N GLY A 262 -35.28 -1.47 -25.32
CA GLY A 262 -34.78 -1.84 -23.99
C GLY A 262 -33.30 -1.50 -23.73
N THR A 263 -32.45 -1.42 -24.76
CA THR A 263 -31.04 -1.00 -24.61
C THR A 263 -30.77 0.42 -25.11
N GLY A 264 -31.60 0.93 -26.03
CA GLY A 264 -31.42 2.25 -26.64
C GLY A 264 -30.17 2.32 -27.54
N LEU A 265 -29.57 1.18 -27.90
CA LEU A 265 -28.36 1.14 -28.71
C LEU A 265 -28.70 1.32 -30.20
N PRO A 266 -28.06 2.28 -30.89
CA PRO A 266 -28.23 2.45 -32.33
C PRO A 266 -27.45 1.38 -33.11
N LEU A 267 -28.12 0.74 -34.07
CA LEU A 267 -27.57 -0.22 -35.03
C LEU A 267 -27.72 0.31 -36.46
N ILE A 268 -26.62 0.44 -37.20
CA ILE A 268 -26.60 0.96 -38.57
C ILE A 268 -27.04 -0.13 -39.55
N ILE A 269 -28.08 0.15 -40.33
CA ILE A 269 -28.71 -0.81 -41.26
C ILE A 269 -28.29 -0.54 -42.70
N GLY A 270 -28.12 0.73 -43.09
CA GLY A 270 -27.90 1.15 -44.47
C GLY A 270 -27.69 2.66 -44.60
N GLY A 271 -27.59 3.14 -45.83
CA GLY A 271 -27.39 4.54 -46.18
C GLY A 271 -28.70 5.31 -46.34
N GLY A 272 -28.66 6.60 -46.05
CA GLY A 272 -29.84 7.47 -46.10
C GLY A 272 -30.32 7.84 -47.51
N ALA A 273 -29.70 7.34 -48.57
CA ALA A 273 -30.05 7.66 -49.96
C ALA A 273 -31.41 7.07 -50.36
N ASP A 274 -31.71 5.84 -49.90
CA ASP A 274 -32.96 5.12 -50.22
C ASP A 274 -34.06 5.30 -49.16
N SER A 275 -34.01 6.44 -48.47
CA SER A 275 -34.96 6.83 -47.42
C SER A 275 -36.45 6.76 -47.80
N ALA A 276 -36.77 6.95 -49.08
CA ALA A 276 -38.13 6.84 -49.60
C ALA A 276 -38.67 5.39 -49.60
N LEU A 277 -37.80 4.38 -49.65
CA LEU A 277 -38.16 2.95 -49.64
C LEU A 277 -38.47 2.42 -48.22
N HIS A 278 -37.90 3.07 -47.20
CA HIS A 278 -38.04 2.65 -45.79
C HIS A 278 -39.09 3.42 -45.00
N ASN A 279 -39.48 4.63 -45.44
CA ASN A 279 -40.49 5.46 -44.78
C ASN A 279 -41.93 4.89 -44.87
N THR A 280 -42.17 3.85 -45.69
CA THR A 280 -43.46 3.14 -45.82
C THR A 280 -43.64 2.01 -44.81
N ASN A 281 -42.58 1.61 -44.10
CA ASN A 281 -42.64 0.67 -42.99
C ASN A 281 -42.46 1.44 -41.68
N ASN A 282 -43.54 1.60 -40.92
CA ASN A 282 -43.70 2.49 -39.75
C ASN A 282 -42.76 2.24 -38.55
N ASN A 283 -41.68 1.47 -38.70
CA ASN A 283 -40.69 1.17 -37.66
C ASN A 283 -39.30 1.76 -37.96
N PHE A 284 -39.12 2.47 -39.08
CA PHE A 284 -37.87 3.14 -39.42
C PHE A 284 -38.01 4.64 -39.18
N SER A 285 -37.40 5.13 -38.11
CA SER A 285 -37.29 6.57 -37.86
C SER A 285 -36.31 7.18 -38.87
N GLU A 286 -36.78 8.18 -39.61
CA GLU A 286 -36.09 9.29 -40.27
C GLU A 286 -34.61 9.17 -40.64
N VAL A 287 -34.23 9.73 -41.79
CA VAL A 287 -32.82 9.92 -42.15
C VAL A 287 -32.17 10.93 -41.21
N PHE A 288 -31.40 10.45 -40.24
CA PHE A 288 -30.54 11.30 -39.40
C PHE A 288 -29.08 11.23 -39.85
N SER A 289 -28.35 12.33 -39.73
CA SER A 289 -26.89 12.24 -39.72
C SER A 289 -26.48 11.49 -38.47
N PHE A 290 -25.64 10.46 -38.60
CA PHE A 290 -25.19 9.68 -37.45
C PHE A 290 -24.52 10.62 -36.45
N GLY A 291 -25.20 10.93 -35.34
CA GLY A 291 -24.76 11.87 -34.32
C GLY A 291 -24.07 13.11 -34.89
N SER A 292 -24.84 14.17 -35.21
CA SER A 292 -24.32 15.45 -35.73
C SER A 292 -23.12 16.03 -34.97
N ARG A 293 -22.91 15.56 -33.73
CA ARG A 293 -21.67 15.62 -32.96
C ARG A 293 -21.37 14.23 -32.39
N TYR A 294 -20.42 13.53 -32.98
CA TYR A 294 -20.00 12.22 -32.51
C TYR A 294 -18.80 12.33 -31.56
N LYS A 295 -18.93 11.78 -30.34
CA LYS A 295 -17.80 11.65 -29.41
C LYS A 295 -16.97 10.44 -29.82
N PHE A 296 -15.84 10.71 -30.47
CA PHE A 296 -14.96 9.64 -30.93
C PHE A 296 -14.14 9.09 -29.78
N LEU A 297 -14.76 8.17 -29.03
CA LEU A 297 -14.21 7.62 -27.80
C LEU A 297 -13.11 6.58 -28.08
N LEU A 298 -11.96 7.04 -28.58
CA LEU A 298 -10.79 6.20 -28.91
C LEU A 298 -10.33 5.31 -27.75
N MET A 299 -10.59 5.72 -26.51
CA MET A 299 -10.18 4.97 -25.32
C MET A 299 -11.13 3.80 -24.99
N GLN A 300 -12.38 3.80 -25.49
CA GLN A 300 -13.27 2.65 -25.27
C GLN A 300 -12.95 1.48 -26.19
N SER A 301 -12.55 1.73 -27.43
CA SER A 301 -12.19 0.67 -28.39
C SER A 301 -10.83 0.02 -28.12
N ALA A 302 -9.96 0.70 -27.35
CA ALA A 302 -8.60 0.25 -27.04
C ALA A 302 -8.45 -0.51 -25.70
N GLY A 303 -9.56 -0.89 -25.04
CA GLY A 303 -9.52 -1.50 -23.70
C GLY A 303 -9.03 -0.55 -22.59
N LEU A 304 -8.95 0.75 -22.87
CA LEU A 304 -8.45 1.78 -21.96
C LEU A 304 -9.50 2.32 -20.99
N GLN A 305 -10.67 1.68 -20.87
CA GLN A 305 -11.68 2.05 -19.88
C GLN A 305 -11.11 2.07 -18.45
N THR A 306 -10.13 1.20 -18.18
CA THR A 306 -9.45 1.13 -16.89
C THR A 306 -8.51 2.30 -16.63
N PHE A 307 -7.95 2.93 -17.67
CA PHE A 307 -7.10 4.13 -17.52
C PHE A 307 -7.93 5.38 -17.77
N SER A 308 -8.84 5.66 -16.83
CA SER A 308 -9.40 6.99 -16.68
C SER A 308 -8.25 8.00 -16.54
N GLY A 309 -8.46 9.27 -16.92
CA GLY A 309 -7.43 10.32 -16.85
C GLY A 309 -6.71 10.41 -15.49
N ILE A 310 -7.32 9.89 -14.41
CA ILE A 310 -6.75 9.79 -13.06
C ILE A 310 -5.51 8.87 -13.02
N LEU A 311 -5.57 7.68 -13.63
CA LEU A 311 -4.45 6.73 -13.62
C LEU A 311 -3.25 7.26 -14.41
N SER A 312 -3.49 8.04 -15.46
CA SER A 312 -2.46 8.70 -16.26
C SER A 312 -1.70 9.79 -15.49
N ILE A 313 -2.29 10.34 -14.42
CA ILE A 313 -1.68 11.38 -13.57
C ILE A 313 -0.77 10.77 -12.50
N LEU A 314 -1.06 9.55 -12.05
CA LEU A 314 -0.36 8.91 -10.93
C LEU A 314 1.17 8.86 -11.08
N PRO A 315 1.76 8.50 -12.24
CA PRO A 315 3.21 8.54 -12.40
C PRO A 315 3.78 9.94 -12.17
N GLY A 316 3.12 10.96 -12.71
CA GLY A 316 3.49 12.37 -12.53
C GLY A 316 3.49 12.81 -11.07
N ILE A 317 2.46 12.42 -10.30
CA ILE A 317 2.38 12.75 -8.87
C ILE A 317 3.39 11.93 -8.06
N PHE A 318 3.38 10.60 -8.19
CA PHE A 318 4.21 9.73 -7.36
C PHE A 318 5.70 9.92 -7.61
N LEU A 319 6.16 9.89 -8.87
CA LEU A 319 7.56 10.15 -9.16
C LEU A 319 7.90 11.63 -9.07
N GLY A 320 6.99 12.55 -9.39
CA GLY A 320 7.23 13.98 -9.19
C GLY A 320 7.52 14.28 -7.72
N TYR A 321 6.67 13.79 -6.81
CA TYR A 321 6.86 13.93 -5.36
C TYR A 321 8.12 13.20 -4.87
N GLU A 322 8.35 11.96 -5.31
CA GLU A 322 9.48 11.17 -4.85
C GLU A 322 10.83 11.75 -5.31
N LEU A 323 10.90 12.28 -6.53
CA LEU A 323 12.14 12.77 -7.14
C LEU A 323 12.42 14.25 -6.86
N LEU A 324 11.39 15.09 -6.73
CA LEU A 324 11.52 16.54 -6.51
C LEU A 324 11.22 16.97 -5.07
N GLY A 325 10.57 16.11 -4.27
CA GLY A 325 10.20 16.43 -2.89
C GLY A 325 11.41 16.69 -2.01
N LYS A 326 11.28 17.67 -1.10
CA LYS A 326 12.29 17.94 -0.07
C LYS A 326 12.46 16.69 0.81
N LYS A 327 13.67 16.13 0.82
CA LYS A 327 14.00 14.98 1.68
C LYS A 327 14.48 15.45 3.04
N ARG A 328 14.22 14.65 4.08
CA ARG A 328 14.63 14.94 5.46
C ARG A 328 16.14 14.89 5.65
N PHE A 329 16.81 13.98 4.94
CA PHE A 329 18.27 13.83 4.97
C PHE A 329 18.85 14.00 3.56
N LYS A 330 20.07 14.57 3.43
CA LYS A 330 20.68 14.77 2.11
C LYS A 330 21.08 13.44 1.47
N ARG A 331 21.36 12.40 2.26
CA ARG A 331 21.61 11.04 1.75
C ARG A 331 20.50 10.49 0.86
N ASP A 332 19.25 10.87 1.12
CA ASP A 332 18.08 10.39 0.37
C ASP A 332 18.00 11.00 -1.04
N ASN A 333 18.73 12.09 -1.29
CA ASN A 333 18.82 12.68 -2.63
C ASN A 333 19.54 11.77 -3.63
N TYR A 334 20.30 10.77 -3.17
CA TYR A 334 21.00 9.81 -4.00
C TYR A 334 20.23 8.50 -4.24
N VAL A 335 19.09 8.32 -3.59
CA VAL A 335 18.35 7.05 -3.56
C VAL A 335 16.98 7.20 -4.18
N VAL A 336 16.49 6.18 -4.87
CA VAL A 336 15.09 6.16 -5.32
C VAL A 336 14.38 4.96 -4.70
N ARG A 337 13.17 5.17 -4.17
CA ARG A 337 12.32 4.07 -3.71
C ARG A 337 11.93 3.16 -4.88
N PHE A 338 12.06 1.86 -4.69
CA PHE A 338 11.83 0.86 -5.74
C PHE A 338 10.38 0.83 -6.24
N TRP A 339 9.41 0.77 -5.31
CA TRP A 339 7.99 0.62 -5.67
C TRP A 339 7.41 1.74 -6.53
N PRO A 340 7.59 3.04 -6.20
CA PRO A 340 7.10 4.13 -7.05
C PRO A 340 7.67 4.11 -8.47
N VAL A 341 8.94 3.70 -8.62
CA VAL A 341 9.62 3.58 -9.92
C VAL A 341 9.00 2.46 -10.75
N VAL A 342 8.88 1.26 -10.18
CA VAL A 342 8.30 0.10 -10.88
C VAL A 342 6.86 0.38 -11.31
N LEU A 343 6.04 0.91 -10.39
CA LEU A 343 4.64 1.23 -10.67
C LEU A 343 4.53 2.26 -11.81
N SER A 344 5.39 3.28 -11.80
CA SER A 344 5.41 4.30 -12.85
C SER A 344 5.86 3.75 -14.20
N ILE A 345 6.82 2.82 -14.23
CA ILE A 345 7.22 2.14 -15.47
C ILE A 345 6.03 1.38 -16.06
N VAL A 346 5.36 0.57 -15.23
CA VAL A 346 4.22 -0.24 -15.66
C VAL A 346 3.11 0.66 -16.22
N ILE A 347 2.74 1.71 -15.49
CA ILE A 347 1.68 2.63 -15.92
C ILE A 347 2.06 3.37 -17.19
N LEU A 348 3.26 3.97 -17.27
CA LEU A 348 3.66 4.76 -18.42
C LEU A 348 3.78 3.89 -19.67
N LEU A 349 4.44 2.73 -19.58
CA LEU A 349 4.59 1.84 -20.72
C LEU A 349 3.25 1.26 -21.17
N TYR A 350 2.42 0.80 -20.24
CA TYR A 350 1.09 0.29 -20.58
C TYR A 350 0.22 1.38 -21.23
N SER A 351 0.20 2.58 -20.65
CA SER A 351 -0.57 3.71 -21.18
C SER A 351 -0.06 4.14 -22.55
N SER A 352 1.25 4.13 -22.80
CA SER A 352 1.78 4.45 -24.12
C SER A 352 1.53 3.35 -25.15
N LEU A 353 1.73 2.08 -24.79
CA LEU A 353 1.54 0.96 -25.72
C LEU A 353 0.07 0.75 -26.11
N SER A 354 -0.86 1.02 -25.21
CA SER A 354 -2.29 0.96 -25.51
C SER A 354 -2.73 2.01 -26.54
N LEU A 355 -2.04 3.15 -26.66
CA LEU A 355 -2.27 4.12 -27.73
C LEU A 355 -1.96 3.56 -29.13
N ILE A 356 -1.19 2.48 -29.26
CA ILE A 356 -0.98 1.82 -30.56
C ILE A 356 -2.30 1.34 -31.13
N GLN A 357 -3.21 0.85 -30.27
CA GLN A 357 -4.51 0.35 -30.71
C GLN A 357 -5.34 1.46 -31.35
N VAL A 358 -5.18 2.72 -30.92
CA VAL A 358 -5.82 3.90 -31.49
C VAL A 358 -5.26 4.27 -32.86
N LEU A 359 -3.97 4.01 -33.08
CA LEU A 359 -3.26 4.37 -34.31
C LEU A 359 -3.42 3.34 -35.42
N LEU A 360 -4.03 2.18 -35.14
CA LEU A 360 -4.26 1.15 -36.15
C LEU A 360 -5.22 1.65 -37.25
N PRO A 361 -4.96 1.31 -38.52
CA PRO A 361 -5.71 1.84 -39.67
C PRO A 361 -7.17 1.36 -39.75
N ASN A 362 -7.56 0.35 -38.98
CA ASN A 362 -8.90 -0.25 -39.08
C ASN A 362 -9.75 0.00 -37.82
N VAL A 363 -9.35 0.92 -36.94
CA VAL A 363 -10.05 1.15 -35.66
C VAL A 363 -11.42 1.77 -35.88
N VAL A 364 -11.48 2.79 -36.73
CA VAL A 364 -12.71 3.46 -37.14
C VAL A 364 -13.62 2.47 -37.85
N GLU A 365 -13.06 1.65 -38.74
CA GLU A 365 -13.77 0.61 -39.48
C GLU A 365 -14.35 -0.46 -38.55
N LYS A 366 -13.53 -1.02 -37.64
CA LYS A 366 -13.98 -1.97 -36.61
C LYS A 366 -15.07 -1.39 -35.73
N TYR A 367 -14.98 -0.11 -35.39
CA TYR A 367 -15.99 0.58 -34.61
C TYR A 367 -17.34 0.61 -35.36
N PHE A 368 -17.37 1.12 -36.59
CA PHE A 368 -18.62 1.17 -37.36
C PHE A 368 -19.16 -0.22 -37.71
N ASN A 369 -18.28 -1.17 -38.04
CA ASN A 369 -18.67 -2.57 -38.26
C ASN A 369 -19.30 -3.20 -37.01
N SER A 370 -18.78 -2.90 -35.80
CA SER A 370 -19.38 -3.36 -34.54
C SER A 370 -20.76 -2.76 -34.24
N ARG A 371 -21.06 -1.62 -34.87
CA ARG A 371 -22.33 -0.90 -34.77
C ARG A 371 -23.23 -1.13 -35.97
N SER A 372 -22.85 -2.01 -36.90
CA SER A 372 -23.61 -2.32 -38.10
C SER A 372 -24.32 -3.67 -38.00
N VAL A 373 -25.40 -3.84 -38.76
CA VAL A 373 -26.07 -5.13 -38.92
C VAL A 373 -25.10 -6.11 -39.61
N PRO A 374 -24.82 -7.29 -39.04
CA PRO A 374 -23.96 -8.28 -39.69
C PRO A 374 -24.61 -8.84 -40.96
N ASN A 375 -23.80 -9.32 -41.90
CA ASN A 375 -24.27 -9.89 -43.17
C ASN A 375 -25.29 -11.03 -43.03
N GLY A 376 -25.24 -11.78 -41.92
CA GLY A 376 -26.20 -12.86 -41.61
C GLY A 376 -27.52 -12.37 -41.01
N GLY A 377 -27.69 -11.06 -40.84
CA GLY A 377 -28.80 -10.41 -40.18
C GLY A 377 -28.68 -10.40 -38.65
N PHE A 378 -29.42 -9.49 -38.02
CA PHE A 378 -29.49 -9.31 -36.57
C PHE A 378 -30.87 -9.75 -36.08
N LEU A 379 -30.90 -10.68 -35.13
CA LEU A 379 -32.15 -11.25 -34.63
C LEU A 379 -32.72 -10.38 -33.50
N ILE A 380 -33.82 -9.70 -33.80
CA ILE A 380 -34.55 -8.87 -32.85
C ILE A 380 -35.57 -9.75 -32.14
N GLN A 381 -35.48 -9.87 -30.81
CA GLN A 381 -36.45 -10.58 -29.98
C GLN A 381 -37.20 -9.60 -29.09
N ASN A 382 -38.51 -9.80 -28.95
CA ASN A 382 -39.37 -9.05 -28.01
C ASN A 382 -39.32 -7.52 -28.17
N ASP A 383 -39.35 -7.00 -29.40
CA ASP A 383 -39.58 -5.58 -29.62
C ASP A 383 -41.07 -5.26 -29.39
N PRO A 384 -41.44 -4.47 -28.35
CA PRO A 384 -42.84 -4.14 -28.07
C PRO A 384 -43.52 -3.31 -29.17
N GLN A 385 -42.77 -2.75 -30.13
CA GLN A 385 -43.30 -2.03 -31.29
C GLN A 385 -43.57 -2.94 -32.50
N LEU A 386 -42.98 -4.14 -32.54
CA LEU A 386 -43.23 -5.15 -33.56
C LEU A 386 -44.16 -6.22 -32.96
N ALA A 387 -45.37 -6.38 -33.48
CA ALA A 387 -46.37 -7.33 -32.98
C ALA A 387 -46.00 -8.84 -33.13
N ILE A 388 -44.71 -9.18 -33.30
CA ILE A 388 -44.19 -10.50 -33.64
C ILE A 388 -43.00 -10.82 -32.72
N THR A 389 -42.94 -12.05 -32.20
CA THR A 389 -41.96 -12.53 -31.21
C THR A 389 -40.51 -12.70 -31.72
N GLY A 390 -40.23 -12.36 -32.98
CA GLY A 390 -38.87 -12.35 -33.52
C GLY A 390 -38.80 -11.94 -34.99
N TYR A 391 -37.84 -11.07 -35.35
CA TYR A 391 -37.56 -10.64 -36.73
C TYR A 391 -36.06 -10.66 -37.03
N LEU A 392 -35.69 -11.04 -38.26
CA LEU A 392 -34.31 -10.96 -38.73
C LEU A 392 -34.12 -9.64 -39.49
N LEU A 393 -33.43 -8.69 -38.86
CA LEU A 393 -33.04 -7.44 -39.51
C LEU A 393 -31.87 -7.72 -40.45
N LEU A 394 -32.08 -7.54 -41.75
CA LEU A 394 -31.04 -7.71 -42.76
C LEU A 394 -30.37 -6.37 -43.06
N PRO A 395 -29.06 -6.36 -43.39
CA PRO A 395 -28.39 -5.14 -43.84
C PRO A 395 -28.95 -4.69 -45.19
N ASP A 396 -28.96 -3.39 -45.42
CA ASP A 396 -29.26 -2.83 -46.73
C ASP A 396 -28.09 -3.08 -47.70
N SER A 397 -28.39 -3.06 -48.99
CA SER A 397 -27.45 -3.28 -50.08
C SER A 397 -26.31 -2.26 -50.12
N ASP A 398 -26.53 -1.07 -49.56
CA ASP A 398 -25.59 0.04 -49.53
C ASP A 398 -24.80 0.15 -48.20
N LEU A 399 -25.02 -0.75 -47.24
CA LEU A 399 -24.41 -0.68 -45.91
C LEU A 399 -22.88 -0.57 -45.98
N ALA A 400 -22.25 -1.39 -46.83
CA ALA A 400 -20.80 -1.38 -46.99
C ALA A 400 -20.29 -0.04 -47.54
N MET A 401 -21.02 0.58 -48.48
CA MET A 401 -20.68 1.89 -49.02
C MET A 401 -20.86 2.98 -47.95
N THR A 402 -21.93 2.90 -47.17
CA THR A 402 -22.23 3.82 -46.07
C THR A 402 -21.18 3.79 -44.97
N ILE A 403 -20.74 2.60 -44.56
CA ILE A 403 -19.65 2.43 -43.59
C ILE A 403 -18.36 3.04 -44.15
N ASN A 404 -18.02 2.79 -45.41
CA ASN A 404 -16.83 3.37 -46.04
C ASN A 404 -16.89 4.91 -46.07
N SER A 405 -18.06 5.51 -46.33
CA SER A 405 -18.26 6.97 -46.27
C SER A 405 -18.07 7.53 -44.86
N LEU A 406 -18.68 6.90 -43.84
CA LEU A 406 -18.50 7.28 -42.43
C LEU A 406 -17.03 7.20 -42.01
N VAL A 407 -16.36 6.11 -42.39
CA VAL A 407 -14.95 5.90 -42.11
C VAL A 407 -14.11 6.99 -42.77
N SER A 408 -14.39 7.32 -44.03
CA SER A 408 -13.71 8.38 -44.77
C SER A 408 -13.91 9.76 -44.13
N GLU A 409 -15.13 10.12 -43.72
CA GLU A 409 -15.43 11.38 -43.02
C GLU A 409 -14.65 11.51 -41.71
N VAL A 410 -14.58 10.43 -40.91
CA VAL A 410 -13.77 10.43 -39.69
C VAL A 410 -12.29 10.62 -40.01
N TYR A 411 -11.72 9.88 -40.96
CA TYR A 411 -10.30 10.00 -41.32
C TYR A 411 -9.93 11.37 -41.90
N ASN A 412 -10.85 11.99 -42.65
CA ASN A 412 -10.66 13.31 -43.25
C ASN A 412 -10.97 14.47 -42.28
N SER A 413 -11.61 14.19 -41.15
CA SER A 413 -11.91 15.21 -40.14
C SER A 413 -10.62 15.82 -39.56
N THR A 414 -10.54 17.15 -39.56
CA THR A 414 -9.43 17.89 -38.93
C THR A 414 -9.28 17.56 -37.45
N THR A 415 -10.39 17.40 -36.74
CA THR A 415 -10.44 17.00 -35.32
C THR A 415 -9.78 15.65 -35.11
N TYR A 416 -10.08 14.67 -35.96
CA TYR A 416 -9.48 13.33 -35.89
C TYR A 416 -7.99 13.35 -36.21
N GLN A 417 -7.57 14.14 -37.21
CA GLN A 417 -6.15 14.31 -37.54
C GLN A 417 -5.38 14.91 -36.37
N VAL A 418 -5.91 15.95 -35.72
CA VAL A 418 -5.33 16.55 -34.51
C VAL A 418 -5.22 15.51 -33.40
N LEU A 419 -6.29 14.77 -33.13
CA LEU A 419 -6.33 13.72 -32.11
C LEU A 419 -5.27 12.63 -32.38
N ARG A 420 -5.10 12.24 -33.65
CA ARG A 420 -4.09 11.25 -34.07
C ARG A 420 -2.66 11.79 -33.88
N ILE A 421 -2.40 13.05 -34.20
CA ILE A 421 -1.09 13.70 -33.97
C ILE A 421 -0.77 13.75 -32.47
N PHE A 422 -1.71 14.22 -31.65
CA PHE A 422 -1.53 14.26 -30.19
C PHE A 422 -1.36 12.86 -29.58
N THR A 423 -2.01 11.84 -30.16
CA THR A 423 -1.82 10.44 -29.76
C THR A 423 -0.38 10.00 -30.00
N ILE A 424 0.18 10.28 -31.19
CA ILE A 424 1.57 9.93 -31.54
C ILE A 424 2.55 10.65 -30.60
N ILE A 425 2.36 11.95 -30.38
CA ILE A 425 3.23 12.74 -29.49
C ILE A 425 3.19 12.19 -28.06
N SER A 426 1.99 11.90 -27.54
CA SER A 426 1.80 11.35 -26.19
C SER A 426 2.42 9.96 -26.05
N MET A 427 2.30 9.11 -27.08
CA MET A 427 2.92 7.79 -27.11
C MET A 427 4.45 7.88 -27.07
N ILE A 428 5.05 8.71 -27.93
CA ILE A 428 6.51 8.89 -27.97
C ILE A 428 7.02 9.46 -26.64
N ALA A 429 6.37 10.50 -26.12
CA ALA A 429 6.75 11.12 -24.85
C ALA A 429 6.67 10.12 -23.68
N GLY A 430 5.61 9.31 -23.61
CA GLY A 430 5.45 8.30 -22.57
C GLY A 430 6.44 7.13 -22.68
N LEU A 431 6.77 6.67 -23.90
CA LEU A 431 7.82 5.67 -24.12
C LEU A 431 9.20 6.20 -23.69
N ILE A 432 9.55 7.43 -24.07
CA ILE A 432 10.81 8.07 -23.66
C ILE A 432 10.85 8.22 -22.14
N ALA A 433 9.77 8.69 -21.51
CA ALA A 433 9.68 8.79 -20.06
C ALA A 433 9.85 7.41 -19.39
N GLY A 434 9.19 6.37 -19.90
CA GLY A 434 9.34 4.99 -19.41
C GLY A 434 10.77 4.49 -19.48
N ILE A 435 11.46 4.70 -20.61
CA ILE A 435 12.88 4.33 -20.77
C ILE A 435 13.77 5.10 -19.80
N MET A 436 13.53 6.40 -19.61
CA MET A 436 14.29 7.23 -18.67
C MET A 436 14.11 6.76 -17.22
N VAL A 437 12.91 6.33 -16.85
CA VAL A 437 12.64 5.75 -15.52
C VAL A 437 13.32 4.38 -15.36
N ILE A 438 13.40 3.56 -16.42
CA ILE A 438 14.18 2.32 -16.41
C ILE A 438 15.67 2.61 -16.21
N ILE A 439 16.24 3.59 -16.92
CA ILE A 439 17.63 4.02 -16.75
C ILE A 439 17.86 4.47 -15.30
N LEU A 440 16.94 5.26 -14.73
CA LEU A 440 17.01 5.67 -13.33
C LEU A 440 17.00 4.47 -12.37
N ALA A 441 16.17 3.46 -12.63
CA ALA A 441 16.08 2.25 -11.83
C ALA A 441 17.38 1.43 -11.86
N VAL A 442 18.03 1.34 -13.03
CA VAL A 442 19.29 0.61 -13.21
C VAL A 442 20.46 1.33 -12.54
N LEU A 443 20.50 2.66 -12.63
CA LEU A 443 21.55 3.49 -12.04
C LEU A 443 21.32 3.78 -10.54
N ALA A 444 20.13 3.49 -10.02
CA ALA A 444 19.83 3.67 -8.60
C ALA A 444 20.76 2.80 -7.74
N PRO A 445 21.40 3.38 -6.71
CA PRO A 445 22.34 2.64 -5.89
C PRO A 445 21.62 1.57 -5.07
N LYS A 446 22.20 0.37 -5.02
CA LYS A 446 21.65 -0.78 -4.29
C LYS A 446 22.06 -0.73 -2.82
N THR A 447 21.22 -1.29 -1.96
CA THR A 447 21.54 -1.46 -0.53
C THR A 447 22.75 -2.36 -0.37
N ASP A 448 23.74 -1.90 0.38
CA ASP A 448 24.96 -2.65 0.68
C ASP A 448 24.75 -3.51 1.93
N ARG A 449 24.51 -4.81 1.71
CA ARG A 449 24.29 -5.76 2.79
C ARG A 449 25.52 -5.92 3.69
N ASN A 450 26.73 -5.80 3.14
CA ASN A 450 27.95 -5.97 3.90
C ASN A 450 28.18 -4.79 4.84
N LYS A 451 27.91 -3.56 4.39
CA LYS A 451 27.92 -2.37 5.26
C LYS A 451 26.87 -2.46 6.37
N LEU A 452 25.67 -2.96 6.07
CA LEU A 452 24.61 -3.16 7.07
C LEU A 452 25.01 -4.19 8.13
N ILE A 453 25.57 -5.33 7.71
CA ILE A 453 26.07 -6.35 8.65
C ILE A 453 27.19 -5.77 9.50
N ARG A 454 28.17 -5.07 8.89
CA ARG A 454 29.25 -4.40 9.62
C ARG A 454 28.72 -3.39 10.64
N ALA A 455 27.74 -2.57 10.26
CA ALA A 455 27.10 -1.61 11.15
C ALA A 455 26.43 -2.27 12.36
N ASN A 456 25.68 -3.36 12.12
CA ASN A 456 25.02 -4.10 13.19
C ASN A 456 26.04 -4.78 14.12
N THR A 457 27.14 -5.32 13.56
CA THR A 457 28.21 -5.91 14.39
C THR A 457 28.95 -4.87 15.23
N GLU A 458 29.21 -3.68 14.68
CA GLU A 458 29.84 -2.57 15.44
C GLU A 458 28.91 -2.04 16.52
N TYR A 459 27.60 -1.99 16.25
CA TYR A 459 26.59 -1.63 17.22
C TYR A 459 26.51 -2.64 18.39
N GLN A 460 26.52 -3.95 18.10
CA GLN A 460 26.53 -5.00 19.12
C GLN A 460 27.80 -4.95 19.98
N LYS A 461 28.97 -4.66 19.39
CA LYS A 461 30.21 -4.45 20.14
C LYS A 461 30.11 -3.22 21.06
N ALA A 462 29.55 -2.12 20.57
CA ALA A 462 29.34 -0.90 21.35
C ALA A 462 28.40 -1.15 22.55
N LEU A 463 27.30 -1.86 22.32
CA LEU A 463 26.38 -2.28 23.39
C LEU A 463 27.06 -3.19 24.41
N THR A 464 27.81 -4.21 23.96
CA THR A 464 28.49 -5.16 24.85
C THR A 464 29.58 -4.47 25.69
N ALA A 465 30.36 -3.57 25.08
CA ALA A 465 31.35 -2.79 25.80
C ALA A 465 30.70 -1.88 26.84
N MET A 466 29.60 -1.21 26.50
CA MET A 466 28.87 -0.35 27.41
C MET A 466 28.24 -1.12 28.58
N MET A 467 27.67 -2.30 28.33
CA MET A 467 27.16 -3.20 29.39
C MET A 467 28.27 -3.65 30.34
N ASN A 468 29.50 -3.78 29.83
CA ASN A 468 30.69 -4.10 30.63
C ASN A 468 31.36 -2.85 31.25
N GLY A 469 30.74 -1.66 31.16
CA GLY A 469 31.26 -0.40 31.69
C GLY A 469 32.45 0.18 30.91
N GLN A 470 32.74 -0.34 29.72
CA GLN A 470 33.82 0.13 28.83
C GLN A 470 33.29 1.15 27.81
N LYS A 471 34.07 2.19 27.54
CA LYS A 471 33.78 3.11 26.43
C LYS A 471 34.25 2.50 25.12
N TYR A 472 33.33 2.34 24.17
CA TYR A 472 33.63 1.91 22.80
C TYR A 472 33.08 2.92 21.81
N GLU A 473 33.96 3.49 21.01
CA GLU A 473 33.58 4.34 19.89
C GLU A 473 33.43 3.47 18.64
N MET A 474 32.28 3.54 17.98
CA MET A 474 32.05 2.83 16.71
C MET A 474 33.02 3.35 15.65
N ASP A 475 33.44 2.44 14.75
CA ASP A 475 34.37 2.75 13.68
C ASP A 475 33.90 3.97 12.85
N PRO A 476 34.67 5.08 12.81
CA PRO A 476 34.26 6.31 12.13
C PRO A 476 34.16 6.13 10.61
N THR A 477 34.83 5.12 10.02
CA THR A 477 34.74 4.82 8.58
C THR A 477 33.37 4.32 8.14
N LEU A 478 32.50 3.99 9.11
CA LEU A 478 31.11 3.60 8.89
C LEU A 478 30.22 4.81 8.54
N PHE A 479 30.67 6.03 8.87
CA PHE A 479 29.92 7.27 8.75
C PHE A 479 30.57 8.18 7.70
N ASP A 480 29.74 8.88 6.91
CA ASP A 480 30.19 9.79 5.87
C ASP A 480 30.08 11.24 6.38
N ASP A 481 31.23 11.89 6.57
CA ASP A 481 31.35 13.25 7.09
C ASP A 481 30.64 14.30 6.20
N GLU A 482 30.32 13.98 4.94
CA GLU A 482 29.55 14.89 4.07
C GLU A 482 28.12 15.14 4.60
N PHE A 483 27.60 14.24 5.44
CA PHE A 483 26.27 14.33 6.03
C PHE A 483 26.30 14.80 7.50
N LYS A 484 27.41 15.39 7.96
CA LYS A 484 27.56 15.84 9.36
C LYS A 484 26.55 16.92 9.76
N ASP A 485 26.14 17.75 8.79
CA ASP A 485 25.24 18.91 8.93
C ASP A 485 23.89 18.70 8.19
N ASP A 486 23.27 17.53 8.33
CA ASP A 486 22.19 17.06 7.45
C ASP A 486 20.74 17.38 7.85
N ASN A 487 20.51 18.06 8.98
CA ASN A 487 19.18 18.58 9.28
C ASN A 487 18.90 19.81 8.40
N VAL A 488 18.34 19.57 7.21
CA VAL A 488 17.90 20.63 6.29
C VAL A 488 16.83 21.53 6.93
N PHE A 489 16.14 21.05 7.97
CA PHE A 489 15.12 21.78 8.72
C PHE A 489 15.65 22.64 9.87
N GLU A 490 16.91 22.49 10.30
CA GLU A 490 17.49 23.34 11.36
C GLU A 490 18.08 24.66 10.84
N LYS A 491 18.29 24.80 9.53
CA LYS A 491 18.95 26.00 8.96
C LYS A 491 18.01 27.18 8.67
N ASP A 492 16.69 27.02 8.74
CA ASP A 492 15.76 28.11 8.42
C ASP A 492 15.50 29.07 9.60
N ASP A 493 15.82 28.69 10.85
CA ASP A 493 15.60 29.56 12.01
C ASP A 493 16.73 30.58 12.25
N SER A 494 17.93 30.38 11.70
CA SER A 494 19.06 31.28 11.92
C SER A 494 19.04 32.56 11.06
N ASN A 495 18.14 32.66 10.09
CA ASN A 495 18.03 33.85 9.22
C ASN A 495 16.93 34.84 9.66
N ARG A 496 16.11 34.52 10.66
CA ARG A 496 15.10 35.44 11.21
C ARG A 496 15.64 36.42 12.26
N SER A 497 16.89 36.29 12.69
CA SER A 497 17.48 37.13 13.74
C SER A 497 18.38 38.26 13.24
N LYS A 498 18.46 38.51 11.92
CA LYS A 498 19.26 39.61 11.35
C LYS A 498 18.44 40.83 10.90
N ASP A 499 17.12 40.74 10.93
CA ASP A 499 16.23 41.89 10.76
C ASP A 499 15.54 42.19 12.10
N LYS A 500 16.29 42.80 13.02
CA LYS A 500 15.74 43.56 14.15
C LYS A 500 16.51 44.86 14.32
#